data_AF-A0A3N5K2K4-F1
#
_entry.id   AF-A0A3N5K2K4-F1
#
_cell.length_a   1.000
_cell.length_b   1.000
_cell.length_c   1.000
_cell.angle_alpha   90.00
_cell.angle_beta   90.00
_cell.angle_gamma   90.00
#
_symmetry.space_group_name_H-M   'P 1'
#
loop_
_entity.id
_entity.type
_entity.pdbx_description
1 polymer ?
#
loop_
_entity_poly.entity_id
_entity_poly.type
_entity_poly.pdbx_seq_one_letter_code
_entity_poly.pdbx_strand_id
1 'polypeptide(L)' 'MRRAPKSTQGAAREAAASVVTWRQARLRQAGFDRELTQKLSRDCSVDLHVLIELVERGCPPSLAARILAPLGRERRGC' A
#
# COMPACT_ATOMS: atom_id res chain seq x y z
N MET A 1 -40.34 11.47 -9.56
CA MET A 1 -39.34 11.89 -8.55
C MET A 1 -38.26 10.81 -8.47
N ARG A 2 -37.07 11.02 -9.05
CA ARG A 2 -35.99 10.02 -9.07
C ARG A 2 -35.21 10.06 -7.75
N ARG A 3 -35.04 8.90 -7.09
CA ARG A 3 -34.25 8.75 -5.85
C ARG A 3 -32.75 8.93 -6.16
N ALA A 4 -32.05 9.67 -5.29
CA ALA A 4 -30.59 9.82 -5.33
C ALA A 4 -29.89 8.56 -4.76
N PRO A 5 -28.76 8.10 -5.33
CA PRO A 5 -27.98 7.01 -4.75
C PRO A 5 -27.18 7.52 -3.56
N LYS A 6 -27.61 7.18 -2.35
CA LYS A 6 -26.78 7.27 -1.14
C LYS A 6 -26.18 5.88 -0.92
N SER A 7 -24.84 5.80 -0.78
CA SER A 7 -24.06 4.66 -0.22
C SER A 7 -22.96 4.01 -1.09
N THR A 8 -22.49 4.60 -2.19
CA THR A 8 -21.29 4.06 -2.88
C THR A 8 -19.97 4.42 -2.16
N GLN A 9 -19.98 5.46 -1.32
CA GLN A 9 -18.76 6.00 -0.71
C GLN A 9 -18.34 5.28 0.59
N GLY A 10 -19.27 4.62 1.29
CA GLY A 10 -18.98 3.81 2.48
C GLY A 10 -18.29 2.50 2.12
N ALA A 11 -18.87 1.75 1.17
CA ALA A 11 -18.31 0.48 0.69
C ALA A 11 -16.91 0.65 0.06
N ALA A 12 -16.65 1.76 -0.64
CA ALA A 12 -15.32 2.05 -1.18
C ALA A 12 -14.27 2.29 -0.10
N ARG A 13 -14.63 2.94 1.02
CA ARG A 13 -13.73 3.14 2.17
C ARG A 13 -13.47 1.84 2.94
N GLU A 14 -14.48 1.00 3.10
CA GLU A 14 -14.33 -0.34 3.71
C GLU A 14 -13.44 -1.25 2.84
N ALA A 15 -13.65 -1.24 1.53
CA ALA A 15 -12.79 -1.93 0.58
C ALA A 15 -11.35 -1.40 0.62
N ALA A 16 -11.15 -0.07 0.68
CA ALA A 16 -9.83 0.52 0.82
C ALA A 16 -9.14 0.11 2.14
N ALA A 17 -9.87 0.12 3.26
CA ALA A 17 -9.35 -0.35 4.55
C ALA A 17 -8.97 -1.85 4.53
N SER A 18 -9.76 -2.67 3.83
CA SER A 18 -9.46 -4.09 3.61
C SER A 18 -8.19 -4.28 2.78
N VAL A 19 -8.02 -3.51 1.70
CA VAL A 19 -6.81 -3.53 0.85
C VAL A 19 -5.56 -3.11 1.65
N VAL A 20 -5.65 -2.06 2.46
CA VAL A 20 -4.52 -1.63 3.32
C VAL A 20 -4.14 -2.72 4.31
N THR A 21 -5.12 -3.38 4.93
CA THR A 21 -4.88 -4.48 5.88
C THR A 21 -4.20 -5.67 5.20
N TRP A 22 -4.67 -6.04 4.00
CA TRP A 22 -4.04 -7.09 3.18
C TRP A 22 -2.60 -6.74 2.79
N ARG A 23 -2.35 -5.49 2.36
CA ARG A 23 -1.01 -4.99 2.04
C ARG A 23 -0.08 -5.10 3.25
N GLN A 24 -0.57 -4.79 4.45
CA GLN A 24 0.22 -4.91 5.67
C GLN A 24 0.62 -6.35 5.97
N ALA A 25 -0.33 -7.29 5.87
CA ALA A 25 -0.06 -8.70 6.10
C ALA A 25 1.00 -9.25 5.13
N ARG A 26 0.92 -8.85 3.85
CA ARG A 26 1.89 -9.27 2.84
C ARG A 26 3.29 -8.71 3.06
N LEU A 27 3.42 -7.43 3.40
CA LEU A 27 4.73 -6.83 3.71
C LEU A 27 5.36 -7.47 4.95
N ARG A 28 4.59 -7.75 6.01
CA ARG A 28 5.13 -8.45 7.18
C ARG A 28 5.63 -9.86 6.85
N GLN A 29 4.91 -10.60 6.01
CA GLN A 29 5.38 -11.92 5.55
C GLN A 29 6.71 -11.85 4.80
N ALA A 30 6.93 -10.78 4.03
CA ALA A 30 8.19 -10.55 3.34
C ALA A 30 9.32 -9.99 4.24
N GLY A 31 9.10 -9.87 5.55
CA GLY A 31 10.14 -9.45 6.50
C GLY A 31 10.27 -7.95 6.70
N PHE A 32 9.26 -7.16 6.30
CA PHE A 32 9.25 -5.72 6.55
C PHE A 32 8.90 -5.40 8.01
N ASP A 33 9.57 -4.39 8.57
CA ASP A 33 9.24 -3.89 9.89
C ASP A 33 7.82 -3.28 9.95
N ARG A 34 7.23 -3.26 11.14
CA ARG A 34 5.89 -2.74 11.42
C ARG A 34 5.72 -1.27 11.00
N GLU A 35 6.72 -0.42 11.21
CA GLU A 35 6.63 1.00 10.83
C GLU A 35 6.64 1.17 9.30
N LEU A 36 7.56 0.48 8.62
CA LEU A 36 7.67 0.56 7.16
C LEU A 36 6.41 0.02 6.50
N THR A 37 5.92 -1.11 7.02
CA THR A 37 4.69 -1.76 6.56
C THR A 37 3.49 -0.82 6.63
N GLN A 38 3.30 -0.09 7.74
CA GLN A 38 2.20 0.87 7.87
C GLN A 38 2.28 2.02 6.87
N LYS A 39 3.48 2.55 6.64
CA LYS A 39 3.70 3.66 5.70
C LYS A 39 3.45 3.24 4.25
N LEU A 40 3.93 2.06 3.87
CA LEU A 40 3.83 1.54 2.50
C LEU A 40 2.45 1.00 2.17
N SER A 41 1.75 0.41 3.12
CA SER A 41 0.41 -0.15 2.87
C SER A 41 -0.64 0.91 2.56
N ARG A 42 -0.43 2.16 3.00
CA ARG A 42 -1.29 3.31 2.70
C ARG A 42 -0.89 4.02 1.40
N ASP A 43 0.26 3.68 0.84
CA ASP A 43 0.78 4.29 -0.37
C ASP A 43 0.40 3.43 -1.58
N CYS A 44 -0.52 3.94 -2.39
CA CYS A 44 -1.02 3.23 -3.55
C CYS A 44 -0.23 3.51 -4.82
N SER A 45 0.73 4.43 -4.77
CA SER A 45 1.73 4.62 -5.83
C SER A 45 2.85 3.58 -5.76
N VAL A 46 2.99 2.84 -4.66
CA VAL A 46 4.03 1.82 -4.49
C VAL A 46 3.53 0.46 -4.97
N ASP A 47 4.31 -0.15 -5.86
CA ASP A 47 4.12 -1.54 -6.28
C ASP A 47 4.67 -2.49 -5.21
N LEU A 48 3.78 -3.17 -4.50
CA LEU A 48 4.15 -4.15 -3.46
C LEU A 48 4.88 -5.36 -4.04
N HIS A 49 4.57 -5.75 -5.27
CA HIS A 49 5.18 -6.93 -5.89
C HIS A 49 6.66 -6.69 -6.14
N VAL A 50 7.00 -5.56 -6.76
CA VAL A 50 8.40 -5.16 -7.00
C VAL A 50 9.14 -4.94 -5.67
N LEU A 51 8.47 -4.41 -4.65
CA LEU A 51 9.08 -4.18 -3.35
C LEU A 51 9.46 -5.50 -2.66
N ILE A 52 8.59 -6.53 -2.74
CA ILE A 52 8.85 -7.86 -2.19
C ILE A 52 9.97 -8.54 -2.98
N GLU A 53 9.93 -8.47 -4.32
CA GLU A 53 10.96 -9.05 -5.19
C GLU A 53 12.36 -8.50 -4.87
N LEU A 54 12.47 -7.18 -4.62
CA LEU A 54 13.73 -6.56 -4.21
C LEU A 54 14.26 -7.17 -2.90
N VAL A 55 13.38 -7.37 -1.92
CA VAL A 55 13.77 -7.95 -0.63
C VAL A 55 14.14 -9.42 -0.74
N GLU A 56 13.40 -10.20 -1.54
CA GLU A 56 13.72 -11.60 -1.83
C GLU A 56 15.07 -11.73 -2.54
N ARG A 57 15.47 -10.73 -3.33
CA ARG A 57 16.80 -10.65 -3.97
C ARG A 57 17.93 -10.20 -3.02
N GLY A 58 17.62 -9.94 -1.75
CA GLY A 58 18.58 -9.53 -0.73
C GLY A 58 18.70 -8.01 -0.53
N CYS A 59 17.86 -7.20 -1.16
CA CYS A 59 17.83 -5.76 -0.90
C CYS A 59 17.22 -5.50 0.49
N PRO A 60 17.83 -4.67 1.35
CA PRO A 60 17.23 -4.34 2.63
C PRO A 60 15.89 -3.58 2.44
N PRO A 61 14.86 -3.86 3.26
CA PRO A 61 13.52 -3.28 3.11
C PRO A 61 13.48 -1.76 3.05
N SER A 62 14.32 -1.10 3.86
CA SER A 62 14.46 0.36 3.90
C SER A 62 15.04 0.93 2.61
N LEU A 63 15.93 0.20 1.94
CA LEU A 63 16.50 0.58 0.64
C LEU A 63 15.50 0.33 -0.49
N ALA A 64 14.83 -0.83 -0.49
CA ALA A 64 13.78 -1.15 -1.47
C ALA A 64 12.67 -0.07 -1.47
N ALA A 65 12.24 0.39 -0.29
CA ALA A 65 11.26 1.46 -0.16
C ALA A 65 11.73 2.81 -0.72
N ARG A 66 13.04 3.07 -0.73
CA ARG A 66 13.63 4.28 -1.33
C ARG A 66 13.77 4.16 -2.84
N ILE A 67 14.08 2.97 -3.35
CA ILE A 67 14.17 2.69 -4.80
C ILE A 67 12.80 2.88 -5.46
N LEU A 68 11.74 2.38 -4.83
CA LEU A 68 10.37 2.52 -5.30
C LEU A 68 9.67 3.81 -4.85
N ALA A 69 10.36 4.70 -4.14
CA ALA A 69 9.78 5.98 -3.81
C ALA A 69 9.59 6.79 -5.10
N PRO A 70 8.38 7.34 -5.36
CA PRO A 70 8.16 8.13 -6.56
C PRO A 70 9.11 9.33 -6.59
N LEU A 71 9.91 9.46 -7.65
CA LEU A 71 10.97 10.46 -7.80
C LEU A 71 10.45 11.90 -8.00
N GLY A 72 9.14 12.12 -7.93
CA GLY A 72 8.51 13.44 -8.03
C GLY A 72 7.16 13.47 -7.34
N ARG A 73 7.14 13.75 -6.03
CA ARG A 73 6.04 14.33 -5.22
C ARG A 73 4.57 13.87 -5.40
N GLU A 74 4.24 12.79 -6.08
CA GLU A 74 2.85 12.27 -6.14
C GLU A 74 2.68 10.92 -5.42
N ARG A 75 2.96 10.92 -4.11
CA ARG A 75 2.45 9.87 -3.24
C ARG A 75 0.92 9.95 -3.23
N ARG A 76 0.26 9.04 -3.93
CA ARG A 76 -1.19 8.94 -3.97
C ARG A 76 -1.63 7.99 -2.85
N GLY A 77 -2.37 8.53 -1.89
CA GLY A 77 -3.02 7.71 -0.88
C GLY A 77 -4.09 6.82 -1.52
N CYS A 78 -4.26 5.63 -0.95
CA CYS A 78 -5.60 5.05 -0.86
C CYS A 78 -6.34 5.71 0.33
#